data_AF-A0A847W6K1-F1
#
_entry.id   AF-A0A847W6K1-F1
#
_cell.length_a   1.000
_cell.length_b   1.000
_cell.length_c   1.000
_cell.angle_alpha   90.00
_cell.angle_beta   90.00
_cell.angle_gamma   90.00
#
_symmetry.space_group_name_H-M   'P 1'
#
loop_
_entity.id
_entity.type
_entity.pdbx_description
1 polymer ?
#
loop_
_entity_poly.entity_id
_entity_poly.type
_entity_poly.pdbx_seq_one_letter_code
_entity_poly.pdbx_strand_id
1 'polypeptide(L)'
;MNKRYTIIYYDAINLIIRQDSVNKETLHILLGIMPEGFKEIILFRLYQNESSENYREMLFDIQRRGIKKVLLFVSDGLKDLTE
;
A
#
# COMPACT_ATOMS: atom_id res chain seq x y z
N MET A 1 2.96 -1.19 15.37
CA MET A 1 3.52 -0.84 14.05
C MET A 1 5.01 -0.57 14.21
N ASN A 2 5.86 -1.23 13.43
CA ASN A 2 7.30 -1.02 13.49
C ASN A 2 7.66 0.37 12.91
N LYS A 3 8.75 0.98 13.37
CA LYS A 3 9.23 2.27 12.86
C LYS A 3 10.15 2.10 11.65
N ARG A 4 10.64 0.88 11.39
CA ARG A 4 11.63 0.59 10.35
C ARG A 4 11.24 -0.65 9.55
N TYR A 5 11.36 -0.54 8.23
CA TYR A 5 11.17 -1.64 7.29
C TYR A 5 12.34 -1.69 6.31
N THR A 6 12.76 -2.91 5.95
CA THR A 6 13.73 -3.12 4.88
C THR A 6 13.04 -2.99 3.53
N ILE A 7 11.88 -3.62 3.37
CA ILE A 7 11.10 -3.58 2.13
C ILE A 7 9.66 -3.24 2.48
N ILE A 8 9.04 -2.36 1.70
CA ILE A 8 7.58 -2.25 1.64
C ILE A 8 7.15 -2.59 0.22
N TYR A 9 6.38 -3.66 0.08
CA TYR A 9 5.70 -4.00 -1.15
C TYR A 9 4.38 -3.26 -1.23
N TYR A 10 4.12 -2.72 -2.40
CA TYR A 10 2.82 -2.24 -2.81
C TYR A 10 2.22 -3.26 -3.78
N ASP A 11 1.04 -3.75 -3.46
CA ASP A 11 0.29 -4.65 -4.33
C ASP A 11 -1.19 -4.28 -4.32
N ALA A 12 -1.92 -4.75 -5.33
CA ALA A 12 -3.32 -4.43 -5.55
C ALA A 12 -4.09 -5.67 -6.03
N ILE A 13 -5.25 -5.93 -5.40
CA ILE A 13 -6.13 -7.04 -5.78
C ILE A 13 -7.45 -6.45 -6.28
N ASN A 14 -7.80 -6.75 -7.52
CA ASN A 14 -9.10 -6.35 -8.09
C ASN A 14 -10.19 -7.30 -7.59
N LEU A 15 -11.17 -6.74 -6.89
CA LEU A 15 -12.28 -7.45 -6.27
C LEU A 15 -13.59 -7.03 -6.92
N ILE A 16 -14.50 -8.01 -7.07
CA ILE A 16 -15.90 -7.74 -7.39
C ILE A 16 -16.65 -7.70 -6.06
N ILE A 17 -17.09 -6.52 -5.64
CA ILE A 17 -17.72 -6.30 -4.35
C ILE A 17 -19.19 -5.93 -4.57
N ARG A 18 -20.06 -6.49 -3.73
CA ARG A 18 -21.47 -6.12 -3.67
C ARG A 18 -21.76 -5.47 -2.33
N GLN A 19 -21.92 -4.15 -2.32
CA GLN A 19 -22.44 -3.40 -1.18
C GLN A 19 -23.93 -3.13 -1.40
N ASP A 20 -24.25 -2.36 -2.45
CA ASP A 20 -25.63 -2.09 -2.91
C ASP A 20 -25.83 -2.51 -4.37
N SER A 21 -24.89 -2.14 -5.24
CA SER A 21 -24.70 -2.66 -6.60
C SER A 21 -23.43 -3.50 -6.70
N VAL A 22 -23.29 -4.27 -7.78
CA VAL A 22 -22.04 -5.00 -8.07
C VAL A 22 -21.06 -4.05 -8.73
N ASN A 23 -19.96 -3.73 -8.04
CA ASN A 23 -18.90 -2.86 -8.53
C ASN A 23 -17.56 -3.59 -8.53
N LYS A 24 -16.65 -3.15 -9.41
CA LYS A 24 -15.23 -3.54 -9.35
C LYS A 24 -14.49 -2.50 -8.53
N GLU A 25 -13.79 -2.95 -7.50
CA GLU A 25 -12.94 -2.10 -6.66
C GLU A 25 -11.58 -2.76 -6.52
N THR A 26 -10.57 -1.94 -6.25
CA THR A 26 -9.19 -2.40 -6.08
C THR A 26 -8.83 -2.30 -4.60
N LEU A 27 -8.44 -3.43 -4.01
CA LEU A 27 -7.87 -3.48 -2.67
C LEU A 27 -6.36 -3.29 -2.77
N HIS A 28 -5.90 -2.11 -2.37
CA HIS A 28 -4.49 -1.77 -2.31
C HIS A 28 -3.91 -2.18 -0.96
N ILE A 29 -2.73 -2.78 -0.97
CA ILE A 29 -2.09 -3.41 0.19
C ILE A 29 -0.64 -2.94 0.29
N LEU A 30 -0.23 -2.54 1.49
CA LEU A 30 1.16 -2.33 1.87
C LEU A 30 1.64 -3.48 2.76
N LEU A 31 2.56 -4.28 2.25
CA LEU A 31 3.20 -5.38 2.98
C LEU A 31 4.63 -4.99 3.38
N GLY A 32 4.89 -4.93 4.67
CA GLY A 32 6.19 -4.60 5.23
C GLY A 32 7.03 -5.83 5.54
N ILE A 33 8.33 -5.75 5.24
CA ILE A 33 9.37 -6.67 5.70
C ILE A 33 10.24 -5.94 6.72
N MET A 34 10.25 -6.40 7.96
CA MET A 34 11.08 -5.83 9.02
C MET A 34 12.56 -6.21 8.83
N PRO A 35 13.52 -5.47 9.42
CA PRO A 35 14.95 -5.82 9.35
C PRO A 35 15.26 -7.25 9.83
N GLU A 36 14.45 -7.78 10.73
CA GLU A 36 14.58 -9.13 11.28
C GLU A 36 13.95 -10.21 10.36
N GLY A 37 13.38 -9.82 9.21
CA GLY A 37 12.83 -10.73 8.19
C GLY A 37 11.34 -11.06 8.33
N PHE A 38 10.70 -10.60 9.41
CA PHE A 38 9.27 -10.79 9.62
C PHE A 38 8.42 -9.95 8.64
N LYS A 39 7.29 -10.53 8.21
CA LYS A 39 6.34 -9.89 7.31
C LYS A 39 5.10 -9.44 8.08
N GLU A 40 4.57 -8.26 7.75
CA GLU A 40 3.28 -7.80 8.27
C GLU A 40 2.53 -6.93 7.25
N ILE A 41 1.20 -6.97 7.29
CA ILE A 41 0.35 -6.04 6.55
C ILE A 41 0.33 -4.71 7.32
N ILE A 42 0.87 -3.65 6.71
CA ILE A 42 0.95 -2.33 7.32
C ILE A 42 -0.40 -1.60 7.18
N LEU A 43 -0.97 -1.63 5.97
CA LEU A 43 -2.18 -0.90 5.61
C LEU A 43 -2.84 -1.60 4.42
N PHE A 44 -4.16 -1.53 4.37
CA PHE A 44 -4.92 -1.79 3.16
C PHE A 44 -6.02 -0.74 3.01
N ARG A 45 -6.40 -0.43 1.77
CA ARG A 45 -7.48 0.50 1.42
C ARG A 45 -8.20 0.00 0.16
N LEU A 46 -9.51 0.19 0.13
CA LEU A 46 -10.31 0.04 -1.09
C LEU A 46 -10.34 1.37 -1.83
N TYR A 47 -10.08 1.32 -3.13
CA TYR A 47 -10.27 2.44 -4.04
C TYR A 47 -11.05 1.99 -5.27
N GLN A 48 -11.84 2.88 -5.86
CA GLN A 48 -12.59 2.58 -7.09
C GLN A 48 -11.70 2.49 -8.32
N ASN A 49 -10.59 3.24 -8.34
CA ASN A 49 -9.63 3.28 -9.45
C ASN A 49 -8.20 3.18 -8.90
N GLU A 50 -7.28 2.62 -9.69
CA GLU A 50 -5.85 2.66 -9.42
C GLU A 50 -5.29 4.02 -9.88
N SER A 51 -4.82 4.86 -8.95
CA SER A 51 -4.25 6.18 -9.27
C SER A 51 -3.05 6.49 -8.38
N SER A 52 -2.05 7.22 -8.88
CA SER A 52 -0.85 7.62 -8.12
C SER A 52 -1.18 8.39 -6.82
N GLU A 53 -2.28 9.14 -6.81
CA GLU A 53 -2.75 9.86 -5.62
C GLU A 53 -3.13 8.90 -4.47
N ASN A 54 -3.74 7.75 -4.78
CA ASN A 54 -4.07 6.74 -3.76
C ASN A 54 -2.80 6.23 -3.05
N TYR A 55 -1.70 6.07 -3.79
CA TYR A 55 -0.41 5.62 -3.25
C TYR A 55 0.17 6.71 -2.36
N ARG A 56 0.15 7.95 -2.82
CA ARG A 56 0.61 9.11 -2.07
C ARG A 56 -0.15 9.24 -0.74
N GLU A 57 -1.47 9.10 -0.75
CA GLU A 57 -2.30 9.13 0.45
C GLU A 57 -1.90 8.01 1.43
N MET A 58 -1.75 6.78 0.95
CA MET A 58 -1.34 5.63 1.78
C MET A 58 0.06 5.82 2.38
N LEU A 59 1.01 6.35 1.61
CA LEU A 59 2.36 6.65 2.08
C LEU A 59 2.36 7.73 3.19
N PHE A 60 1.55 8.78 3.03
CA PHE A 60 1.38 9.79 4.07
C PHE A 60 0.72 9.21 5.33
N ASP A 61 -0.25 8.33 5.19
CA ASP A 61 -0.91 7.68 6.33
C ASP A 61 0.09 6.85 7.15
N ILE A 62 0.88 5.99 6.51
CA ILE A 62 1.87 5.18 7.22
C ILE A 62 2.98 6.04 7.86
N GLN A 63 3.35 7.16 7.22
CA GLN A 63 4.30 8.12 7.78
C GLN A 63 3.73 8.80 9.03
N ARG A 64 2.47 9.26 8.97
CA ARG A 64 1.76 9.87 10.13
C ARG A 64 1.58 8.89 11.28
N ARG A 65 1.37 7.61 10.98
CA ARG A 65 1.29 6.54 11.98
C ARG A 65 2.64 6.19 12.62
N GLY A 66 3.75 6.70 12.10
CA GLY A 66 5.05 6.66 12.76
C GLY A 66 6.10 5.76 12.11
N ILE A 67 5.89 5.29 10.87
CA ILE A 67 6.97 4.68 10.09
C ILE A 67 7.99 5.77 9.74
N LYS A 68 9.28 5.49 9.99
CA LYS A 68 10.35 6.49 9.85
C LYS A 68 11.40 6.15 8.83
N LYS A 69 11.69 4.85 8.63
CA LYS A 69 12.75 4.41 7.71
C LYS A 69 12.27 3.23 6.90
N VAL A 70 12.39 3.35 5.58
CA VAL A 70 12.13 2.31 4.60
C VAL A 70 13.32 2.28 3.67
N LEU A 71 13.96 1.12 3.49
CA LEU A 71 15.14 1.01 2.62
C LEU A 71 14.74 0.86 1.15
N LEU A 72 13.68 0.11 0.87
CA LEU A 72 13.20 -0.16 -0.48
C LEU A 72 11.68 -0.17 -0.53
N PHE A 73 11.11 0.54 -1.51
CA PHE A 73 9.74 0.34 -1.94
C PHE A 73 9.74 -0.50 -3.21
N VAL A 74 8.84 -1.47 -3.29
CA VAL A 74 8.64 -2.33 -4.48
C VAL A 74 7.18 -2.22 -4.88
N SER A 75 6.92 -1.79 -6.11
CA SER A 75 5.58 -1.71 -6.68
C SER A 75 5.59 -2.26 -8.10
N ASP A 76 4.41 -2.49 -8.66
CA ASP A 76 4.29 -2.59 -10.12
C ASP A 76 4.59 -1.22 -10.79
N GLY A 77 4.74 -1.22 -12.11
CA GLY A 77 5.10 -0.08 -12.95
C GLY A 77 4.00 0.98 -13.06
N LEU A 78 3.53 1.51 -11.94
CA LEU A 78 2.66 2.67 -11.91
C LEU A 78 3.40 3.88 -12.45
N LYS A 79 2.86 4.43 -13.53
CA LYS A 79 3.25 5.75 -14.03
C LYS A 79 2.99 6.78 -12.94
N ASP A 80 3.90 7.72 -12.79
CA ASP A 80 3.79 8.87 -11.88
C ASP A 80 4.02 8.57 -10.38
N LEU A 81 4.54 7.40 -10.01
CA LEU A 81 4.94 7.12 -8.61
C LEU A 81 6.36 7.66 -8.27
N THR A 82 7.23 7.76 -9.27
CA THR A 82 8.65 8.12 -9.12
C THR A 82 8.96 9.59 -9.41
N GLU A 83 8.00 10.37 -9.91
CA GLU A 83 8.13 11.83 -10.10
C GLU A 83 7.68 12.60 -8.86
#